data_AF-A0A955J0G4-F1
#
_entry.id   AF-A0A955J0G4-F1
#
_cell.length_a   1.000
_cell.length_b   1.000
_cell.length_c   1.000
_cell.angle_alpha   90.00
_cell.angle_beta   90.00
_cell.angle_gamma   90.00
#
_symmetry.space_group_name_H-M   'P 1'
#
loop_
_entity.id
_entity.type
_entity.pdbx_description
1 polymer ?
#
loop_
_entity_poly.entity_id
_entity_poly.type
_entity_poly.pdbx_seq_one_letter_code
_entity_poly.pdbx_strand_id
1 'polypeptide(L)'
;MMTAQRLVGLAERLEWDALLGAVIRNGRPVALPVRVCLSEESGACGSALGLALCRAVELTYLPGPESHSLAMLALGSQLEDGSFGSVAGTACAAAGLRVYEEQLRAGLGDAALIARVAEASDRAVMALMEMMRGSRRRAVEGVDVAVVLWALAGRERAGERWWMLEMCATAEAMGLTHDASLSGIVAPALIRSGAVGAKGMGVAA
;
A
#
# COMPACT_ATOMS: atom_id res chain seq x y z
N MET A 1 -19.77 10.94 -8.30
CA MET A 1 -18.94 9.88 -8.93
C MET A 1 -17.49 10.35 -8.95
N MET A 2 -16.53 9.50 -8.58
CA MET A 2 -15.11 9.81 -8.66
C MET A 2 -14.59 9.57 -10.07
N THR A 3 -13.73 10.46 -10.58
CA THR A 3 -13.02 10.30 -11.87
C THR A 3 -11.51 10.39 -11.65
N ALA A 4 -10.70 9.79 -12.53
CA ALA A 4 -9.24 9.87 -12.45
C ALA A 4 -8.74 11.32 -12.56
N GLN A 5 -9.36 12.14 -13.41
CA GLN A 5 -9.06 13.57 -13.57
C GLN A 5 -9.26 14.35 -12.26
N ARG A 6 -10.31 14.02 -11.49
CA ARG A 6 -10.54 14.64 -10.18
C ARG A 6 -9.44 14.29 -9.19
N LEU A 7 -8.94 13.06 -9.21
CA LEU A 7 -7.83 12.64 -8.34
C LEU A 7 -6.56 13.44 -8.66
N VAL A 8 -6.22 13.56 -9.94
CA VAL A 8 -5.06 14.35 -10.39
C VAL A 8 -5.20 15.82 -9.99
N GLY A 9 -6.35 16.43 -10.24
CA GLY A 9 -6.55 17.85 -9.91
C GLY A 9 -6.45 18.14 -8.40
N LEU A 10 -6.88 17.22 -7.54
CA LEU A 10 -6.68 17.33 -6.09
C LEU A 10 -5.20 17.18 -5.72
N ALA A 11 -4.49 16.25 -6.36
CA ALA A 11 -3.07 16.01 -6.12
C ALA A 11 -2.18 17.18 -6.57
N GLU A 12 -2.44 17.75 -7.74
CA GLU A 12 -1.68 18.89 -8.29
C GLU A 12 -1.84 20.16 -7.45
N ARG A 13 -3.01 20.32 -6.79
CA ARG A 13 -3.24 21.41 -5.82
C ARG A 13 -2.73 21.11 -4.41
N LEU A 14 -2.09 19.95 -4.22
CA LEU A 14 -1.57 19.48 -2.92
C LEU A 14 -2.67 19.37 -1.84
N GLU A 15 -3.93 19.12 -2.23
CA GLU A 15 -5.07 19.01 -1.33
C GLU A 15 -5.17 17.58 -0.75
N TRP A 16 -4.16 17.16 0.03
CA TRP A 16 -3.98 15.76 0.44
C TRP A 16 -5.15 15.17 1.24
N ASP A 17 -5.70 15.92 2.21
CA ASP A 17 -6.84 15.45 3.00
C ASP A 17 -8.10 15.28 2.14
N ALA A 18 -8.31 16.22 1.21
CA ALA A 18 -9.42 16.15 0.28
C ALA A 18 -9.26 14.96 -0.67
N LEU A 19 -8.05 14.73 -1.19
CA LEU A 19 -7.71 13.57 -2.02
C LEU A 19 -7.94 12.27 -1.28
N LEU A 20 -7.34 12.11 -0.10
CA LEU A 20 -7.45 10.92 0.74
C LEU A 20 -8.91 10.63 1.10
N GLY A 21 -9.64 11.63 1.59
CA GLY A 21 -11.05 11.50 1.91
C GLY A 21 -11.89 11.13 0.69
N ALA A 22 -11.54 11.66 -0.48
CA ALA A 22 -12.24 11.35 -1.72
C ALA A 22 -11.98 9.89 -2.15
N VAL A 23 -10.74 9.39 -2.06
CA VAL A 23 -10.40 8.00 -2.36
C VAL A 23 -11.04 7.03 -1.37
N ILE A 24 -10.96 7.28 -0.06
CA ILE A 24 -11.56 6.41 0.96
C ILE A 24 -13.08 6.29 0.78
N ARG A 25 -13.78 7.39 0.46
CA ARG A 25 -15.24 7.37 0.23
C ARG A 25 -15.66 6.63 -1.04
N ASN A 26 -14.78 6.48 -2.02
CA ASN A 26 -15.11 5.92 -3.34
C ASN A 26 -14.30 4.65 -3.67
N GLY A 27 -13.53 4.15 -2.71
CA GLY A 27 -12.61 3.02 -2.86
C GLY A 27 -13.06 1.81 -2.04
N ARG A 28 -12.11 0.93 -1.75
CA ARG A 28 -12.36 -0.25 -0.92
C ARG A 28 -12.68 0.17 0.51
N PRO A 29 -13.59 -0.53 1.22
CA PRO A 29 -13.83 -0.27 2.63
C PRO A 29 -12.54 -0.36 3.45
N VAL A 30 -12.35 0.62 4.34
CA VAL A 30 -11.19 0.71 5.24
C VAL A 30 -11.71 0.85 6.67
N ALA A 31 -11.20 0.03 7.60
CA ALA A 31 -11.64 0.11 9.00
C ALA A 31 -11.26 1.45 9.64
N LEU A 32 -12.00 1.86 10.68
CA LEU A 32 -11.74 3.13 11.38
C LEU A 32 -10.29 3.28 11.85
N PRO A 33 -9.65 2.28 12.51
CA PRO A 33 -8.28 2.43 12.98
C PRO A 33 -7.30 2.76 11.85
N VAL A 34 -7.43 2.08 10.71
CA VAL A 34 -6.59 2.33 9.53
C VAL A 34 -6.85 3.73 8.97
N ARG A 35 -8.10 4.19 8.90
CA ARG A 35 -8.42 5.55 8.41
C ARG A 35 -7.80 6.64 9.28
N VAL A 36 -7.74 6.44 10.59
CA VAL A 36 -7.08 7.38 11.52
C VAL A 36 -5.59 7.45 11.19
N CYS A 37 -4.91 6.31 11.06
CA CYS A 37 -3.48 6.27 10.71
C CYS A 37 -3.17 6.85 9.32
N LEU A 38 -4.06 6.64 8.34
CA LEU A 38 -3.90 7.22 6.99
C LEU A 38 -3.99 8.76 6.99
N SER A 39 -4.67 9.34 7.99
CA SER A 39 -4.89 10.79 8.10
C SER A 39 -3.85 11.48 8.98
N GLU A 40 -2.80 10.76 9.40
CA GLU A 40 -1.69 11.35 10.15
C GLU A 40 -0.90 12.34 9.27
N GLU A 41 -0.67 13.53 9.80
CA GLU A 41 -0.15 14.69 9.07
C GLU A 41 1.20 14.43 8.38
N SER A 42 2.08 13.64 9.00
CA SER A 42 3.39 13.31 8.43
C SER A 42 3.34 12.36 7.23
N GLY A 43 2.25 11.60 7.04
CA GLY A 43 2.12 10.56 6.01
C GLY A 43 0.98 10.77 5.02
N ALA A 44 0.13 11.78 5.25
CA ALA A 44 -1.08 12.03 4.46
C ALA A 44 -0.79 12.12 2.95
N CYS A 45 0.32 12.73 2.55
CA CYS A 45 0.75 12.81 1.14
C CYS A 45 0.99 11.40 0.53
N GLY A 46 1.81 10.57 1.18
CA GLY A 46 2.11 9.21 0.71
C GLY A 46 0.87 8.34 0.65
N SER A 47 0.03 8.41 1.69
CA SER A 47 -1.24 7.68 1.75
C SER A 47 -2.20 8.13 0.66
N ALA A 48 -2.36 9.44 0.47
CA ALA A 48 -3.25 10.00 -0.55
C ALA A 48 -2.79 9.64 -1.96
N LEU A 49 -1.50 9.84 -2.29
CA LEU A 49 -0.95 9.54 -3.61
C LEU A 49 -0.98 8.05 -3.93
N GLY A 50 -0.57 7.19 -2.99
CA GLY A 50 -0.58 5.74 -3.18
C GLY A 50 -1.97 5.17 -3.40
N LEU A 51 -2.94 5.60 -2.61
CA LEU A 51 -4.34 5.19 -2.76
C LEU A 51 -5.00 5.80 -4.00
N ALA A 52 -4.69 7.05 -4.32
CA ALA A 52 -5.16 7.68 -5.56
C ALA A 52 -4.62 6.97 -6.79
N LEU A 53 -3.35 6.57 -6.79
CA LEU A 53 -2.73 5.82 -7.88
C LEU A 53 -3.35 4.43 -8.03
N CYS A 54 -3.51 3.68 -6.93
CA CYS A 54 -4.28 2.44 -6.93
C CYS A 54 -5.66 2.64 -7.55
N ARG A 55 -6.36 3.70 -7.15
CA ARG A 55 -7.71 3.97 -7.64
C ARG A 55 -7.73 4.38 -9.11
N ALA A 56 -6.77 5.17 -9.57
CA ALA A 56 -6.65 5.55 -10.96
C ALA A 56 -6.44 4.32 -11.84
N VAL A 57 -5.54 3.41 -11.44
CA VAL A 57 -5.31 2.14 -12.14
C VAL A 57 -6.52 1.19 -12.05
N GLU A 58 -7.31 1.21 -10.98
CA GLU A 58 -8.58 0.46 -10.95
C GLU A 58 -9.62 1.03 -11.92
N LEU A 59 -9.59 2.34 -12.16
CA LEU A 59 -10.52 3.03 -13.07
C LEU A 59 -10.06 2.96 -14.53
N THR A 60 -8.79 2.65 -14.81
CA THR A 60 -8.23 2.55 -16.16
C THR A 60 -7.67 1.15 -16.43
N TYR A 61 -7.98 0.55 -17.58
CA TYR A 61 -7.44 -0.78 -17.91
C TYR A 61 -5.98 -0.74 -18.41
N LEU A 62 -5.52 0.43 -18.87
CA LEU A 62 -4.17 0.66 -19.39
C LEU A 62 -3.57 1.93 -18.74
N PRO A 63 -2.22 2.07 -18.78
CA PRO A 63 -1.56 3.28 -18.29
C PRO A 63 -2.14 4.51 -19.00
N GLY A 64 -2.75 5.40 -18.23
CA GLY A 64 -3.32 6.66 -18.71
C GLY A 64 -2.52 7.87 -18.22
N PRO A 65 -2.76 9.06 -18.79
CA PRO A 65 -2.10 10.28 -18.35
C PRO A 65 -2.37 10.57 -16.87
N GLU A 66 -3.55 10.25 -16.35
CA GLU A 66 -3.88 10.50 -14.95
C GLU A 66 -3.08 9.62 -13.97
N SER A 67 -3.01 8.31 -14.24
CA SER A 67 -2.18 7.40 -13.45
C SER A 67 -0.70 7.75 -13.57
N HIS A 68 -0.27 8.21 -14.76
CA HIS A 68 1.10 8.68 -14.96
C HIS A 68 1.41 9.91 -14.11
N SER A 69 0.56 10.94 -14.14
CA SER A 69 0.75 12.15 -13.32
C SER A 69 0.81 11.83 -11.83
N LEU A 70 -0.08 10.98 -11.33
CA LEU A 70 -0.07 10.55 -9.93
C LEU A 70 1.21 9.76 -9.58
N ALA A 71 1.66 8.87 -10.46
CA ALA A 71 2.91 8.15 -10.26
C ALA A 71 4.12 9.08 -10.25
N MET A 72 4.18 10.07 -11.14
CA MET A 72 5.27 11.05 -11.16
C MET A 72 5.29 11.92 -9.90
N LEU A 73 4.11 12.33 -9.39
CA LEU A 73 4.00 13.01 -8.10
C LEU A 73 4.45 12.12 -6.94
N ALA A 74 4.08 10.83 -6.94
CA ALA A 74 4.54 9.88 -5.94
C ALA A 74 6.07 9.72 -6.00
N LEU A 75 6.66 9.51 -7.18
CA LEU A 75 8.10 9.41 -7.36
C LEU A 75 8.84 10.67 -6.88
N GLY A 76 8.27 11.85 -7.13
CA GLY A 76 8.83 13.13 -6.65
C GLY A 76 8.65 13.38 -5.16
N SER A 77 7.73 12.68 -4.50
CA SER A 77 7.45 12.81 -3.06
C SER A 77 8.19 11.79 -2.20
N GLN A 78 8.91 10.84 -2.82
CA GLN A 78 9.70 9.85 -2.10
C GLN A 78 10.89 10.52 -1.43
N LEU A 79 11.08 10.26 -0.13
CA LEU A 79 12.21 10.78 0.64
C LEU A 79 13.51 10.06 0.28
N GLU A 80 14.65 10.61 0.72
CA GLU A 80 15.98 10.04 0.44
C GLU A 80 16.13 8.61 1.00
N ASP A 81 15.50 8.33 2.14
CA ASP A 81 15.48 7.00 2.76
C ASP A 81 14.53 6.01 2.06
N GLY A 82 13.78 6.47 1.05
CA GLY A 82 12.81 5.66 0.31
C GLY A 82 11.40 5.71 0.88
N SER A 83 11.20 6.31 2.05
CA SER A 83 9.91 6.39 2.72
C SER A 83 9.02 7.51 2.15
N PHE A 84 7.77 7.53 2.63
CA PHE A 84 6.79 8.57 2.36
C PHE A 84 6.25 9.18 3.67
N GLY A 85 7.15 9.40 4.63
CA GLY A 85 6.91 10.15 5.87
C GLY A 85 6.27 9.37 7.02
N SER A 86 5.43 8.36 6.75
CA SER A 86 4.89 7.45 7.77
C SER A 86 4.83 6.00 7.29
N VAL A 87 4.60 5.05 8.20
CA VAL A 87 4.41 3.63 7.83
C VAL A 87 3.20 3.50 6.89
N ALA A 88 2.07 4.09 7.26
CA ALA A 88 0.86 4.08 6.45
C ALA A 88 1.05 4.77 5.10
N GLY A 89 1.76 5.89 5.07
CA GLY A 89 2.10 6.62 3.85
C GLY A 89 2.96 5.78 2.91
N THR A 90 4.01 5.19 3.44
CA THR A 90 4.97 4.38 2.69
C THR A 90 4.31 3.09 2.18
N ALA A 91 3.47 2.43 2.98
CA ALA A 91 2.75 1.21 2.59
C ALA A 91 1.79 1.48 1.43
N CYS A 92 1.02 2.56 1.52
CA CYS A 92 0.10 2.96 0.46
C CYS A 92 0.83 3.36 -0.82
N ALA A 93 1.90 4.16 -0.71
CA ALA A 93 2.69 4.59 -1.84
C ALA A 93 3.37 3.41 -2.56
N ALA A 94 3.97 2.48 -1.80
CA ALA A 94 4.52 1.24 -2.34
C ALA A 94 3.44 0.44 -3.09
N ALA A 95 2.26 0.24 -2.47
CA ALA A 95 1.15 -0.46 -3.12
C ALA A 95 0.70 0.23 -4.42
N GLY A 96 0.57 1.55 -4.41
CA GLY A 96 0.19 2.35 -5.59
C GLY A 96 1.20 2.25 -6.73
N LEU A 97 2.48 2.47 -6.43
CA LEU A 97 3.57 2.38 -7.40
C LEU A 97 3.63 1.00 -8.03
N ARG A 98 3.46 -0.05 -7.23
CA ARG A 98 3.50 -1.44 -7.70
C ARG A 98 2.34 -1.80 -8.61
N VAL A 99 1.12 -1.35 -8.28
CA VAL A 99 -0.05 -1.51 -9.15
C VAL A 99 0.16 -0.80 -10.50
N TYR A 100 0.77 0.38 -10.47
CA TYR A 100 1.11 1.10 -11.69
C TYR A 100 2.23 0.41 -12.48
N GLU A 101 3.24 -0.13 -11.81
CA GLU A 101 4.32 -0.94 -12.38
C GLU A 101 3.80 -2.19 -13.12
N GLU A 102 2.81 -2.87 -12.53
CA GLU A 102 2.10 -4.00 -13.15
C GLU A 102 1.36 -3.56 -14.41
N GLN A 103 0.63 -2.45 -14.33
CA GLN A 103 -0.11 -1.89 -15.45
C GLN A 103 0.82 -1.45 -16.59
N LEU A 104 1.98 -0.84 -16.27
CA LEU A 104 3.00 -0.47 -17.25
C LEU A 104 3.54 -1.70 -17.98
N ARG A 105 3.86 -2.78 -17.27
CA ARG A 105 4.33 -4.02 -17.92
C ARG A 105 3.26 -4.64 -18.81
N ALA A 106 2.00 -4.66 -18.36
CA ALA A 106 0.90 -5.21 -19.14
C ALA A 106 0.61 -4.38 -20.40
N GLY A 107 0.78 -3.06 -20.32
CA GLY A 107 0.55 -2.12 -21.42
C GLY A 107 1.74 -1.89 -22.35
N LEU A 108 2.84 -2.65 -22.22
CA LEU A 108 4.10 -2.43 -22.94
C LEU A 108 4.65 -0.99 -22.77
N GLY A 109 4.56 -0.46 -21.55
CA GLY A 109 5.09 0.84 -21.20
C GLY A 109 6.61 0.96 -21.39
N ASP A 110 7.12 2.19 -21.33
CA ASP A 110 8.55 2.47 -21.47
C ASP A 110 9.38 1.71 -20.41
N ALA A 111 10.43 1.03 -20.87
CA ALA A 111 11.28 0.19 -20.03
C ALA A 111 12.02 1.01 -18.96
N ALA A 112 12.45 2.22 -19.29
CA ALA A 112 13.13 3.09 -18.33
C ALA A 112 12.16 3.54 -17.22
N LEU A 113 10.92 3.91 -17.58
CA LEU A 113 9.88 4.21 -16.61
C LEU A 113 9.53 3.00 -15.74
N ILE A 114 9.38 1.81 -16.31
CA ILE A 114 9.12 0.57 -15.55
C ILE A 114 10.22 0.34 -14.52
N ALA A 115 11.49 0.45 -14.92
CA ALA A 115 12.63 0.27 -14.03
C ALA A 115 12.63 1.29 -12.89
N ARG A 116 12.36 2.56 -13.19
CA ARG A 116 12.29 3.64 -12.20
C ARG A 116 11.16 3.43 -11.19
N VAL A 117 9.97 3.04 -11.64
CA VAL A 117 8.84 2.76 -10.75
C VAL A 117 9.11 1.54 -9.88
N ALA A 118 9.73 0.50 -10.45
CA ALA A 118 10.13 -0.70 -9.72
C ALA A 118 11.13 -0.36 -8.60
N GLU A 119 12.20 0.38 -8.93
CA GLU A 119 13.21 0.80 -7.96
C GLU A 119 12.61 1.63 -6.82
N ALA A 120 11.73 2.57 -7.14
CA ALA A 120 11.06 3.39 -6.13
C ALA A 120 10.14 2.55 -5.22
N SER A 121 9.39 1.61 -5.78
CA SER A 121 8.57 0.66 -5.02
C SER A 121 9.45 -0.19 -4.09
N ASP A 122 10.55 -0.73 -4.60
CA ASP A 122 11.47 -1.58 -3.83
C ASP A 122 12.11 -0.79 -2.68
N ARG A 123 12.55 0.44 -2.94
CA ARG A 123 13.05 1.36 -1.89
C ARG A 123 11.99 1.62 -0.81
N ALA A 124 10.73 1.82 -1.20
CA ALA A 124 9.63 2.04 -0.26
C ALA A 124 9.37 0.80 0.61
N VAL A 125 9.42 -0.40 0.02
CA VAL A 125 9.30 -1.66 0.78
C VAL A 125 10.46 -1.83 1.77
N MET A 126 11.69 -1.54 1.34
CA MET A 126 12.84 -1.59 2.24
C MET A 126 12.72 -0.58 3.38
N ALA A 127 12.28 0.64 3.09
CA ALA A 127 12.03 1.66 4.12
C ALA A 127 10.96 1.19 5.12
N LEU A 128 9.86 0.59 4.65
CA LEU A 128 8.83 0.01 5.52
C LEU A 128 9.40 -1.02 6.49
N MET A 129 10.24 -1.92 5.99
CA MET A 129 10.86 -2.94 6.83
C MET A 129 11.71 -2.33 7.94
N GLU A 130 12.52 -1.32 7.61
CA GLU A 130 13.35 -0.63 8.59
C GLU A 130 12.50 0.16 9.60
N MET A 131 11.45 0.84 9.15
CA MET A 131 10.50 1.53 10.03
C MET A 131 9.84 0.57 11.02
N MET A 132 9.40 -0.61 10.56
CA MET A 132 8.77 -1.61 11.43
C MET A 132 9.75 -2.26 12.40
N ARG A 133 11.00 -2.50 11.99
CA ARG A 133 12.06 -3.04 12.88
C ARG A 133 12.41 -2.08 14.01
N GLY A 134 12.42 -0.78 13.74
CA GLY A 134 12.70 0.26 14.75
C GLY A 134 11.57 0.51 15.74
N SER A 135 10.34 0.05 15.45
CA SER A 135 9.12 0.53 16.11
C SER A 135 8.67 -0.26 17.35
N ARG A 136 9.49 -1.14 17.96
CA ARG A 136 9.18 -2.03 19.13
C ARG A 136 8.63 -1.36 20.43
N ARG A 137 8.19 -0.10 20.42
CA ARG A 137 7.76 0.65 21.60
C ARG A 137 6.44 1.42 21.46
N ARG A 138 5.65 1.30 20.40
CA ARG A 138 4.42 2.11 20.25
C ARG A 138 3.20 1.22 20.04
N ALA A 139 2.13 1.50 20.78
CA ALA A 139 0.81 0.86 20.65
C ALA A 139 0.16 0.94 19.23
N VAL A 140 0.86 1.52 18.26
CA VAL A 140 0.52 1.67 16.84
C VAL A 140 1.03 0.49 15.98
N GLU A 141 1.92 -0.37 16.52
CA GLU A 141 2.53 -1.50 15.80
C GLU A 141 1.48 -2.43 15.16
N GLY A 142 0.35 -2.68 15.83
CA GLY A 142 -0.67 -3.61 15.32
C GLY A 142 -1.47 -3.01 14.17
N VAL A 143 -1.75 -1.72 14.23
CA VAL A 143 -2.47 -1.01 13.17
C VAL A 143 -1.56 -0.81 11.96
N ASP A 144 -0.28 -0.51 12.18
CA ASP A 144 0.73 -0.40 11.12
C ASP A 144 0.88 -1.71 10.35
N VAL A 145 1.01 -2.84 11.04
CA VAL A 145 1.05 -4.16 10.41
C VAL A 145 -0.25 -4.44 9.65
N ALA A 146 -1.41 -4.07 10.21
CA ALA A 146 -2.69 -4.21 9.51
C ALA A 146 -2.78 -3.30 8.27
N VAL A 147 -2.23 -2.09 8.29
CA VAL A 147 -2.17 -1.16 7.14
C VAL A 147 -1.28 -1.73 6.04
N VAL A 148 -0.09 -2.23 6.42
CA VAL A 148 0.86 -2.85 5.48
C VAL A 148 0.23 -4.05 4.80
N LEU A 149 -0.34 -4.97 5.60
CA LEU A 149 -1.04 -6.13 5.08
C LEU A 149 -2.21 -5.72 4.18
N TRP A 150 -3.03 -4.77 4.61
CA TRP A 150 -4.15 -4.28 3.81
C TRP A 150 -3.72 -3.70 2.46
N ALA A 151 -2.71 -2.84 2.46
CA ALA A 151 -2.22 -2.16 1.27
C ALA A 151 -1.61 -3.15 0.27
N LEU A 152 -0.93 -4.19 0.76
CA LEU A 152 -0.07 -5.06 -0.07
C LEU A 152 -0.67 -6.45 -0.36
N ALA A 153 -1.71 -6.87 0.36
CA ALA A 153 -2.38 -8.18 0.31
C ALA A 153 -2.71 -8.80 -1.06
N GLY A 154 -2.71 -8.04 -2.15
CA GLY A 154 -3.12 -8.53 -3.47
C GLY A 154 -2.07 -8.36 -4.56
N ARG A 155 -0.83 -7.98 -4.22
CA ARG A 155 0.12 -7.36 -5.16
C ARG A 155 1.51 -8.04 -5.17
N GLU A 156 1.57 -9.32 -4.83
CA GLU A 156 2.84 -10.04 -4.62
C GLU A 156 3.45 -10.65 -5.89
N ARG A 157 4.78 -10.53 -5.99
CA ARG A 157 5.63 -11.35 -6.88
C ARG A 157 6.21 -12.52 -6.11
N ALA A 158 6.49 -13.62 -6.81
CA ALA A 158 7.07 -14.82 -6.22
C ALA A 158 8.38 -14.58 -5.42
N GLY A 159 9.21 -13.60 -5.82
CA GLY A 159 10.47 -13.27 -5.14
C GLY A 159 10.34 -12.40 -3.88
N GLU A 160 9.16 -11.82 -3.63
CA GLU A 160 8.93 -10.86 -2.53
C GLU A 160 8.07 -11.43 -1.40
N ARG A 161 7.76 -12.73 -1.47
CA ARG A 161 6.96 -13.42 -0.44
C ARG A 161 7.60 -13.40 0.94
N TRP A 162 8.92 -13.29 1.05
CA TRP A 162 9.64 -13.49 2.30
C TRP A 162 9.28 -12.44 3.37
N TRP A 163 9.20 -11.16 3.01
CA TRP A 163 8.84 -10.10 3.96
C TRP A 163 7.33 -10.11 4.26
N MET A 164 6.50 -10.54 3.30
CA MET A 164 5.08 -10.77 3.55
C MET A 164 4.88 -11.90 4.56
N LEU A 165 5.64 -13.00 4.47
CA LEU A 165 5.64 -14.06 5.48
C LEU A 165 6.07 -13.52 6.86
N GLU A 166 7.08 -12.65 6.91
CA GLU A 166 7.51 -11.99 8.15
C GLU A 166 6.39 -11.09 8.73
N MET A 167 5.66 -10.36 7.89
CA MET A 167 4.51 -9.55 8.30
C MET A 167 3.32 -10.39 8.76
N CYS A 168 3.07 -11.51 8.07
CA CYS A 168 2.04 -12.47 8.48
C CYS A 168 2.37 -13.08 9.85
N ALA A 169 3.62 -13.50 10.05
CA ALA A 169 4.09 -14.02 11.33
C ALA A 169 4.03 -12.96 12.44
N THR A 170 4.35 -11.71 12.12
CA THR A 170 4.22 -10.57 13.04
C THR A 170 2.76 -10.35 13.42
N ALA A 171 1.84 -10.34 12.44
CA ALA A 171 0.41 -10.18 12.70
C ALA A 171 -0.18 -11.31 13.56
N GLU A 172 0.25 -12.54 13.32
CA GLU A 172 -0.12 -13.72 14.14
C GLU A 172 0.44 -13.58 15.56
N ALA A 173 1.72 -13.23 15.72
CA ALA A 173 2.36 -13.04 17.03
C ALA A 173 1.73 -11.89 17.85
N MET A 174 1.23 -10.86 17.17
CA MET A 174 0.52 -9.73 17.77
C MET A 174 -0.98 -10.01 18.04
N GLY A 175 -1.48 -11.20 17.66
CA GLY A 175 -2.89 -11.57 17.84
C GLY A 175 -3.87 -10.81 16.94
N LEU A 176 -3.40 -10.11 15.90
CA LEU A 176 -4.24 -9.29 15.01
C LEU A 176 -5.21 -10.14 14.17
N THR A 177 -4.85 -11.40 13.93
CA THR A 177 -5.72 -12.40 13.29
C THR A 177 -6.96 -12.71 14.11
N HIS A 178 -6.90 -12.49 15.42
CA HIS A 178 -7.97 -12.76 16.38
C HIS A 178 -8.63 -11.48 16.93
N ASP A 179 -8.05 -10.31 16.62
CA ASP A 179 -8.62 -9.02 16.99
C ASP A 179 -9.90 -8.74 16.18
N ALA A 180 -11.05 -8.57 16.84
CA ALA A 180 -12.32 -8.33 16.16
C ALA A 180 -12.32 -7.01 15.34
N SER A 181 -11.52 -6.02 15.72
CA SER A 181 -11.43 -4.73 15.05
C SER A 181 -10.53 -4.74 13.81
N LEU A 182 -9.56 -5.66 13.74
CA LEU A 182 -8.57 -5.75 12.64
C LEU A 182 -8.66 -7.05 11.81
N SER A 183 -9.31 -8.09 12.33
CA SER A 183 -9.45 -9.41 11.67
C SER A 183 -10.09 -9.33 10.29
N GLY A 184 -11.08 -8.45 10.11
CA GLY A 184 -11.73 -8.20 8.81
C GLY A 184 -10.80 -7.61 7.74
N ILE A 185 -9.62 -7.13 8.13
CA ILE A 185 -8.58 -6.63 7.24
C ILE A 185 -7.45 -7.66 7.11
N VAL A 186 -6.96 -8.14 8.25
CA VAL A 186 -5.80 -9.01 8.34
C VAL A 186 -6.12 -10.38 7.75
N ALA A 187 -7.22 -11.03 8.11
CA ALA A 187 -7.51 -12.38 7.61
C ALA A 187 -7.68 -12.42 6.08
N PRO A 188 -8.44 -11.53 5.42
CA PRO A 188 -8.50 -11.49 3.96
C PRO A 188 -7.15 -11.18 3.31
N ALA A 189 -6.33 -10.33 3.94
CA ALA A 189 -5.00 -10.02 3.47
C ALA A 189 -4.08 -11.25 3.44
N LEU A 190 -4.08 -12.01 4.55
CA LEU A 190 -3.32 -13.24 4.69
C LEU A 190 -3.76 -14.35 3.72
N ILE A 191 -5.08 -14.43 3.44
CA ILE A 191 -5.61 -15.41 2.49
C ILE A 191 -5.14 -15.09 1.07
N ARG A 192 -5.17 -13.80 0.67
CA ARG A 192 -4.82 -13.36 -0.69
C ARG A 192 -3.31 -13.40 -0.97
N SER A 193 -2.47 -13.21 0.05
CA SER A 193 -1.03 -13.43 -0.06
C SER A 193 -0.65 -14.90 -0.23
N GLY A 194 -1.58 -15.84 -0.01
CA GLY A 194 -1.30 -17.27 -0.01
C GLY A 194 -0.50 -17.74 1.22
N ALA A 195 -0.27 -16.86 2.20
CA ALA A 195 0.46 -17.20 3.43
C ALA A 195 -0.29 -18.23 4.30
N VAL A 196 -1.62 -18.26 4.23
CA VAL A 196 -2.46 -19.24 4.95
C VAL A 196 -2.33 -20.66 4.37
N GLY A 197 -1.85 -20.81 3.13
CA GLY A 197 -1.70 -22.11 2.46
C GLY A 197 -0.48 -22.93 2.89
N ALA A 198 0.51 -22.34 3.57
CA ALA A 198 1.77 -23.03 3.92
C ALA A 198 1.72 -23.81 5.24
N LYS A 199 0.76 -23.53 6.13
CA LYS A 199 0.58 -24.24 7.42
C LYS A 199 -0.50 -25.35 7.38
N GLY A 200 -1.15 -25.56 6.23
CA GLY A 200 -2.35 -26.42 6.09
C GLY A 200 -2.16 -27.83 5.51
N MET A 201 -0.94 -28.39 5.48
CA MET A 201 -0.71 -29.80 5.06
C MET A 201 0.03 -30.61 6.14
N GLY A 202 -0.38 -30.44 7.40
CA GLY A 202 0.18 -31.18 8.53
C GLY A 202 -0.87 -31.49 9.58
N VAL A 203 -1.97 -32.16 9.20
CA VAL A 203 -2.85 -32.84 10.18
C VAL A 203 -3.21 -34.23 9.65
N ALA A 204 -2.52 -35.21 10.23
CA ALA A 204 -2.89 -36.60 10.51
C ALA A 204 -3.73 -37.40 9.51
N ALA A 205 -3.12 -38.47 8.99
CA ALA A 205 -3.73 -39.79 8.93
C ALA A 205 -2.83 -40.76 9.71
#